data_AF-A0A812L7W4-F1
#
_entry.id   AF-A0A812L7W4-F1
#
_cell.length_a   1.000
_cell.length_b   1.000
_cell.length_c   1.000
_cell.angle_alpha   90.00
_cell.angle_beta   90.00
_cell.angle_gamma   90.00
#
_symmetry.space_group_name_H-M   'P 1'
#
loop_
_entity.id
_entity.type
_entity.pdbx_description
1 polymer ?
#
loop_
_entity_poly.entity_id
_entity_poly.type
_entity_poly.pdbx_seq_one_letter_code
_entity_poly.pdbx_strand_id
1 'polypeptide(L)'
;MADRQKRVKELTEHIYHGLDLDFVRKTGSLFATSTLRHAATRQQFSFMKDFRRQYDGRLLTERVTTHVCTQLLDDYQLEIPTTPGHNKRSWIKDTSKALLALLQKARRSYCAMDNMETQPWALEEDEDCMCV
;
A
#
# COMPACT_ATOMS: atom_id res chain seq x y z
N MET A 1 -8.07 -10.20 21.73
CA MET A 1 -8.73 -9.02 21.12
C MET A 1 -7.79 -7.80 21.08
N ALA A 2 -7.03 -7.52 22.14
CA ALA A 2 -6.11 -6.38 22.23
C ALA A 2 -5.02 -6.36 21.13
N ASP A 3 -4.44 -7.50 20.78
CA ASP A 3 -3.42 -7.60 19.72
C ASP A 3 -3.92 -7.14 18.35
N ARG A 4 -5.18 -7.43 18.01
CA ARG A 4 -5.74 -7.05 16.71
C ARG A 4 -5.85 -5.53 16.61
N GLN A 5 -6.29 -4.87 17.67
CA GLN A 5 -6.49 -3.43 17.66
C GLN A 5 -5.16 -2.67 17.70
N LYS A 6 -4.18 -3.16 18.47
CA LYS A 6 -2.80 -2.65 18.43
C LYS A 6 -2.21 -2.74 17.01
N ARG A 7 -2.36 -3.88 16.37
CA ARG A 7 -1.93 -4.13 14.98
C ARG A 7 -2.59 -3.19 13.96
N VAL A 8 -3.89 -2.91 14.12
CA VAL A 8 -4.59 -1.96 13.26
C VAL A 8 -4.06 -0.54 13.49
N LYS A 9 -3.79 -0.16 14.74
CA LYS A 9 -3.21 1.15 15.06
C LYS A 9 -1.82 1.33 14.44
N GLU A 10 -0.95 0.33 14.56
CA GLU A 10 0.38 0.33 13.92
C GLU A 10 0.25 0.45 12.39
N LEU A 11 -0.69 -0.28 11.77
CA LEU A 11 -0.97 -0.15 10.34
C LEU A 11 -1.40 1.27 9.97
N THR A 12 -2.31 1.86 10.75
CA THR A 12 -2.79 3.24 10.55
C THR A 12 -1.64 4.24 10.63
N GLU A 13 -0.75 4.08 11.60
CA GLU A 13 0.42 4.94 11.81
C GLU A 13 1.40 4.87 10.64
N HIS A 14 1.74 3.66 10.17
CA HIS A 14 2.60 3.49 9.00
C HIS A 14 2.01 4.08 7.72
N ILE A 15 0.69 3.92 7.52
CA ILE A 15 0.00 4.54 6.40
C ILE A 15 0.10 6.06 6.54
N TYR A 16 -0.24 6.62 7.70
CA TYR A 16 -0.20 8.07 7.94
C TYR A 16 1.18 8.68 7.68
N HIS A 17 2.25 8.06 8.17
CA HIS A 17 3.62 8.54 7.92
C HIS A 17 4.04 8.48 6.46
N GLY A 18 3.44 7.59 5.66
CA GLY A 18 3.67 7.54 4.22
C GLY A 18 2.82 8.54 3.43
N LEU A 19 1.76 9.12 4.00
CA LEU A 19 0.86 9.99 3.27
C LEU A 19 1.49 11.36 2.98
N ASP A 20 1.22 11.87 1.78
CA ASP A 20 1.43 13.27 1.46
C ASP A 20 0.18 14.06 1.90
N LEU A 21 0.27 14.70 3.06
CA LEU A 21 -0.85 15.43 3.67
C LEU A 21 -1.32 16.61 2.81
N ASP A 22 -0.41 17.26 2.09
CA ASP A 22 -0.73 18.39 1.21
C ASP A 22 -1.51 17.90 -0.02
N PHE A 23 -1.11 16.75 -0.59
CA PHE A 23 -1.85 16.08 -1.66
C PHE A 23 -3.26 15.68 -1.21
N VAL A 24 -3.40 15.07 -0.03
CA VAL A 24 -4.69 14.63 0.52
C VAL A 24 -5.63 15.83 0.71
N ARG A 25 -5.12 16.92 1.27
CA ARG A 25 -5.92 18.14 1.51
C ARG A 25 -6.42 18.76 0.21
N LYS A 26 -5.61 18.75 -0.85
CA LYS A 26 -5.94 19.34 -2.15
C LYS A 26 -6.87 18.47 -2.99
N THR A 27 -6.66 17.16 -2.99
CA THR A 27 -7.34 16.23 -3.92
C THR A 27 -8.42 15.40 -3.27
N GLY A 28 -8.38 15.24 -1.94
CA GLY A 28 -9.25 14.31 -1.22
C GLY A 28 -8.96 12.85 -1.55
N SER A 29 -7.77 12.51 -2.05
CA SER A 29 -7.36 11.12 -2.24
C SER A 29 -6.14 10.80 -1.37
N LEU A 30 -6.12 9.62 -0.75
CA LEU A 30 -4.95 9.13 -0.01
C LEU A 30 -3.75 8.82 -0.91
N PHE A 31 -4.01 8.48 -2.17
CA PHE A 31 -2.99 8.03 -3.10
C PHE A 31 -3.13 8.76 -4.43
N ALA A 32 -2.00 9.21 -4.98
CA ALA A 32 -1.95 9.78 -6.32
C ALA A 32 -2.36 8.77 -7.40
N THR A 33 -2.11 7.48 -7.15
CA THR A 33 -2.43 6.40 -8.10
C THR A 33 -2.90 5.14 -7.39
N SER A 34 -3.81 4.40 -8.03
CA SER A 34 -4.33 3.11 -7.57
C SER A 34 -3.41 1.92 -7.91
N THR A 35 -2.16 2.22 -8.30
CA THR A 35 -1.18 1.23 -8.76
C THR A 35 0.14 1.38 -8.01
N LEU A 36 0.86 0.26 -7.88
CA LEU A 36 2.21 0.21 -7.31
C LEU A 36 3.29 0.40 -8.37
N ARG A 37 2.97 0.95 -9.55
CA ARG A 37 3.97 1.20 -10.61
C ARG A 37 4.79 2.44 -10.31
N HIS A 38 4.22 3.39 -9.58
CA HIS A 38 4.89 4.64 -9.25
C HIS A 38 5.79 4.46 -8.02
N ALA A 39 7.01 5.02 -8.10
CA ALA A 39 8.00 4.94 -7.04
C ALA A 39 7.47 5.49 -5.70
N ALA A 40 6.76 6.63 -5.73
CA ALA A 40 6.13 7.23 -4.57
C ALA A 40 5.17 6.24 -3.89
N THR A 41 4.21 5.67 -4.62
CA THR A 41 3.27 4.69 -4.06
C THR A 41 3.99 3.44 -3.54
N ARG A 42 5.05 2.95 -4.21
CA ARG A 42 5.84 1.82 -3.71
C ARG A 42 6.55 2.13 -2.40
N GLN A 43 7.10 3.33 -2.27
CA GLN A 43 7.79 3.80 -1.07
C GLN A 43 6.81 3.93 0.10
N GLN A 44 5.61 4.45 -0.15
CA GLN A 44 4.52 4.52 0.84
C GLN A 44 4.13 3.15 1.38
N PHE A 45 4.14 2.11 0.53
CA PHE A 45 3.86 0.73 0.93
C PHE A 45 5.11 -0.12 1.20
N SER A 46 6.29 0.49 1.36
CA SER A 46 7.53 -0.25 1.61
C SER A 46 7.51 -0.99 2.96
N PHE A 47 6.83 -0.42 3.97
CA PHE A 47 6.62 -1.04 5.29
C PHE A 47 5.93 -2.41 5.20
N MET A 48 5.19 -2.67 4.10
CA MET A 48 4.50 -3.95 3.88
C MET A 48 5.47 -5.14 3.78
N LYS A 49 6.76 -4.90 3.50
CA LYS A 49 7.81 -5.94 3.53
C LYS A 49 7.97 -6.55 4.92
N ASP A 50 8.11 -5.70 5.93
CA ASP A 50 8.25 -6.11 7.34
C ASP A 50 6.91 -6.53 7.95
N PHE A 51 5.85 -5.82 7.57
CA PHE A 51 4.47 -6.15 7.96
C PHE A 51 4.01 -7.52 7.43
N ARG A 52 4.54 -8.02 6.31
CA ARG A 52 4.18 -9.37 5.81
C ARG A 52 4.48 -10.46 6.84
N ARG A 53 5.61 -10.38 7.55
CA ARG A 53 6.03 -11.41 8.51
C ARG A 53 5.20 -11.39 9.80
N GLN A 54 4.73 -10.20 10.19
CA GLN A 54 4.03 -10.00 11.45
C GLN A 54 2.49 -10.11 11.32
N TYR A 55 1.93 -9.93 10.11
CA TYR A 55 0.49 -9.82 9.90
C TYR A 55 -0.02 -10.96 9.00
N ASP A 56 -0.64 -11.95 9.64
CA ASP A 56 -1.40 -12.99 8.96
C ASP A 56 -2.52 -12.34 8.12
N GLY A 57 -2.84 -12.92 6.95
CA GLY A 57 -3.72 -12.33 5.92
C GLY A 57 -5.13 -11.93 6.40
N ARG A 58 -5.49 -12.34 7.61
CA ARG A 58 -6.73 -12.00 8.35
C ARG A 58 -6.89 -10.52 8.70
N LEU A 59 -5.84 -9.70 8.59
CA LEU A 59 -5.88 -8.26 8.86
C LEU A 59 -6.20 -7.41 7.61
N LEU A 60 -6.02 -7.96 6.40
CA LEU A 60 -6.34 -7.26 5.15
C LEU A 60 -7.81 -7.48 4.75
N THR A 61 -8.73 -6.91 5.53
CA THR A 61 -10.17 -6.97 5.26
C THR A 61 -10.79 -5.59 5.15
N GLU A 62 -11.91 -5.48 4.43
CA GLU A 62 -12.64 -4.21 4.26
C GLU A 62 -13.04 -3.58 5.60
N ARG A 63 -13.39 -4.40 6.59
CA ARG A 63 -13.73 -3.94 7.93
C ARG A 63 -12.53 -3.29 8.64
N VAL A 64 -11.33 -3.83 8.45
CA VAL A 64 -10.11 -3.24 9.02
C VAL A 64 -9.74 -1.96 8.28
N THR A 65 -9.72 -1.96 6.95
CA THR A 65 -9.35 -0.75 6.18
C THR A 65 -10.34 0.38 6.36
N THR A 66 -11.64 0.08 6.53
CA THR A 66 -12.65 1.08 6.89
C THR A 66 -12.38 1.67 8.27
N HIS A 67 -11.98 0.84 9.24
CA HIS A 67 -11.61 1.31 10.57
C HIS A 67 -10.35 2.19 10.52
N VAL A 68 -9.33 1.79 9.77
CA VAL A 68 -8.11 2.59 9.52
C VAL A 68 -8.48 3.96 8.93
N CYS A 69 -9.30 4.01 7.87
CA CYS A 69 -9.74 5.27 7.28
C CYS A 69 -10.53 6.14 8.25
N THR A 70 -11.30 5.54 9.15
CA THR A 70 -12.03 6.27 10.19
C THR A 70 -11.06 6.85 11.22
N GLN A 71 -10.09 6.06 11.68
CA GLN A 71 -9.05 6.52 12.60
C GLN A 71 -8.16 7.61 11.99
N LEU A 72 -7.86 7.55 10.69
CA LEU A 72 -7.11 8.62 10.01
C LEU A 72 -7.84 9.96 10.10
N LEU A 73 -9.17 9.95 9.94
CA LEU A 73 -9.98 11.17 10.02
C LEU A 73 -10.18 11.65 11.47
N ASP A 74 -10.45 10.72 12.39
CA ASP A 74 -10.84 11.05 13.77
C ASP A 74 -9.64 11.20 14.71
N ASP A 75 -8.66 10.28 14.66
CA ASP A 75 -7.50 10.25 15.57
C ASP A 75 -6.35 11.11 15.04
N TYR A 76 -6.11 11.09 13.72
CA TYR A 76 -5.02 11.84 13.06
C TYR A 76 -5.46 13.18 12.44
N GLN A 77 -6.73 13.56 12.64
CA GLN A 77 -7.31 14.82 12.16
C GLN A 77 -7.03 15.09 10.67
N LEU A 78 -7.03 14.04 9.84
CA LEU A 78 -6.77 14.16 8.41
C LEU A 78 -7.83 15.07 7.75
N GLU A 79 -7.40 16.23 7.26
CA GLU A 79 -8.28 17.16 6.57
C GLU A 79 -8.57 16.68 5.14
N ILE A 80 -9.83 16.33 4.88
CA ILE A 80 -10.34 16.09 3.52
C ILE A 80 -10.94 17.38 2.96
N PRO A 81 -10.83 17.65 1.64
CA PRO A 81 -11.41 18.84 1.05
C PRO A 81 -12.92 18.89 1.26
N THR A 82 -13.41 20.01 1.79
CA THR A 82 -14.82 20.32 2.03
C THR A 82 -15.54 20.80 0.77
N THR A 83 -15.14 20.29 -0.40
CA THR A 83 -15.78 20.62 -1.67
C THR A 83 -17.17 19.97 -1.77
N PRO A 84 -18.18 20.67 -2.32
CA PRO A 84 -19.51 20.11 -2.49
C PRO A 84 -19.44 18.84 -3.36
N GLY A 85 -19.80 17.70 -2.76
CA GLY A 85 -19.70 16.36 -3.37
C GLY A 85 -18.89 15.36 -2.54
N HIS A 86 -18.00 15.82 -1.66
CA HIS A 86 -17.25 14.94 -0.76
C HIS A 86 -17.99 14.71 0.56
N ASN A 87 -18.74 13.61 0.64
CA ASN A 87 -19.30 13.14 1.91
C ASN A 87 -18.28 12.25 2.62
N LYS A 88 -17.98 12.53 3.91
CA LYS A 88 -17.11 11.71 4.78
C LYS A 88 -17.41 10.22 4.65
N ARG A 89 -18.70 9.84 4.61
CA ARG A 89 -19.11 8.44 4.47
C ARG A 89 -18.76 7.83 3.12
N SER A 90 -18.92 8.58 2.02
CA SER A 90 -18.54 8.11 0.68
C SER A 90 -17.03 7.99 0.58
N TRP A 91 -16.32 9.02 1.06
CA TRP A 91 -14.86 9.04 1.11
C TRP A 91 -14.31 7.82 1.83
N ILE A 92 -14.76 7.55 3.07
CA ILE A 92 -14.30 6.38 3.83
C ILE A 92 -14.53 5.08 3.03
N LYS A 93 -15.68 4.92 2.38
CA LYS A 93 -16.03 3.72 1.62
C LYS A 93 -15.17 3.54 0.37
N ASP A 94 -14.95 4.60 -0.39
CA ASP A 94 -14.19 4.55 -1.64
C ASP A 94 -12.69 4.39 -1.36
N THR A 95 -12.20 5.14 -0.36
CA THR A 95 -10.82 5.09 0.08
C THR A 95 -10.47 3.77 0.76
N SER A 96 -11.35 3.19 1.58
CA SER A 96 -11.08 1.91 2.25
C SER A 96 -10.97 0.75 1.26
N LYS A 97 -11.73 0.79 0.17
CA LYS A 97 -11.63 -0.16 -0.95
C LYS A 97 -10.34 0.01 -1.73
N ALA A 98 -9.98 1.25 -2.08
CA ALA A 98 -8.74 1.54 -2.78
C ALA A 98 -7.52 1.12 -1.94
N LEU A 99 -7.52 1.45 -0.65
CA LEU A 99 -6.49 1.07 0.32
C LEU A 99 -6.38 -0.45 0.42
N LEU A 100 -7.51 -1.17 0.54
CA LEU A 100 -7.50 -2.63 0.60
C LEU A 100 -6.90 -3.25 -0.66
N ALA A 101 -7.31 -2.77 -1.84
CA ALA A 101 -6.79 -3.26 -3.11
C ALA A 101 -5.28 -3.02 -3.24
N LEU A 102 -4.79 -1.85 -2.81
CA LEU A 102 -3.38 -1.52 -2.81
C LEU A 102 -2.58 -2.38 -1.82
N LEU A 103 -3.07 -2.56 -0.59
CA LEU A 103 -2.42 -3.42 0.40
C LEU A 103 -2.33 -4.88 -0.06
N GLN A 104 -3.40 -5.40 -0.66
CA GLN A 104 -3.41 -6.75 -1.23
C GLN A 104 -2.45 -6.88 -2.42
N LYS A 105 -2.41 -5.87 -3.31
CA LYS A 105 -1.44 -5.81 -4.41
C LYS A 105 -0.01 -5.72 -3.88
N ALA A 106 0.25 -4.92 -2.85
CA ALA A 106 1.57 -4.74 -2.26
C ALA A 106 2.05 -6.04 -1.64
N ARG A 107 1.19 -6.71 -0.87
CA ARG A 107 1.46 -8.04 -0.33
C ARG A 107 1.83 -9.05 -1.43
N ARG A 108 1.06 -9.10 -2.52
CA ARG A 108 1.35 -9.99 -3.66
C ARG A 108 2.66 -9.63 -4.37
N SER A 109 2.90 -8.35 -4.61
CA SER A 109 4.13 -7.86 -5.27
C SER A 109 5.38 -8.23 -4.46
N TYR A 110 5.35 -8.05 -3.15
CA TYR A 110 6.46 -8.46 -2.27
C TYR A 110 6.53 -9.98 -2.03
N CYS A 111 5.49 -10.74 -2.36
CA CYS A 111 5.54 -12.19 -2.39
C CYS A 111 6.17 -12.73 -3.68
N ALA A 112 6.02 -11.99 -4.80
CA ALA A 112 6.57 -12.36 -6.10
C ALA A 112 8.04 -11.95 -6.27
N MET A 113 8.51 -10.90 -5.57
CA MET A 113 9.90 -10.42 -5.69
C MET A 113 10.95 -11.29 -4.97
N ASP A 114 10.56 -12.27 -4.15
CA ASP A 114 11.49 -13.28 -3.60
C ASP A 114 11.77 -14.43 -4.59
N ASN A 115 11.09 -14.46 -5.75
CA ASN A 115 11.16 -15.58 -6.70
C ASN A 115 11.52 -15.16 -8.14
N MET A 116 11.96 -13.93 -8.36
CA MET A 116 12.67 -13.59 -9.59
C MET A 116 14.13 -13.41 -9.23
N GLU A 117 14.86 -14.54 -9.21
CA GLU A 117 16.23 -14.53 -9.72
C GLU A 117 16.19 -13.69 -10.99
N THR A 118 16.83 -12.52 -10.92
CA THR A 118 17.12 -11.74 -12.10
C THR A 118 17.94 -12.70 -12.95
N GLN A 119 17.35 -13.29 -13.99
CA GLN A 119 18.14 -14.08 -14.93
C GLN A 119 19.29 -13.16 -15.34
N PRO A 120 20.55 -13.51 -15.02
CA PRO A 120 21.67 -12.78 -15.56
C PRO A 120 21.47 -12.90 -17.07
N TRP A 121 21.46 -11.76 -17.75
CA TRP A 121 21.59 -11.75 -19.19
C TRP A 121 22.86 -12.55 -19.49
N ALA A 122 22.72 -13.81 -19.90
CA ALA A 122 23.77 -14.51 -20.60
C ALA A 122 23.90 -13.76 -21.92
N LEU A 123 24.76 -12.74 -21.90
CA LEU A 123 25.56 -12.41 -23.06
C LEU A 123 26.27 -13.71 -23.37
N GLU A 124 25.71 -14.51 -24.28
CA GLU A 124 26.44 -15.60 -24.93
C GLU A 124 27.51 -14.93 -25.80
N GLU A 125 28.59 -14.49 -25.15
CA GLU A 125 29.90 -14.35 -25.76
C GLU A 125 30.64 -15.66 -25.48
N ASP A 126 30.55 -16.60 -26.40
CA ASP A 126 31.61 -17.59 -26.61
C ASP A 126 31.76 -17.79 -28.13
N GLU A 127 32.67 -17.00 -28.69
CA GLU A 127 33.54 -17.49 -29.77
C GLU A 127 34.20 -18.79 -29.30
N ASP A 128 34.07 -19.89 -30.04
CA ASP A 128 35.19 -20.57 -30.76
C ASP A 128 34.79 -21.99 -31.23
N CYS A 129 35.54 -22.48 -32.23
CA CYS A 129 35.80 -23.89 -32.56
C CYS A 129 35.02 -24.58 -33.70
N MET A 130 35.60 -24.43 -34.91
CA MET A 130 36.03 -25.47 -35.86
C MET A 130 35.18 -26.74 -36.15
N CYS A 131 35.01 -26.95 -37.47
CA CYS A 131 35.10 -28.21 -38.24
C CYS A 131 34.20 -29.40 -37.87
N VAL A 132 33.28 -29.79 -38.78
CA VAL A 132 33.40 -30.93 -39.74
C VAL A 132 32.46 -30.67 -40.93
#